data_AF-A0A0M0LCG2-F1
#
_entry.id   AF-A0A0M0LCG2-F1
#
_cell.length_a   1.000
_cell.length_b   1.000
_cell.length_c   1.000
_cell.angle_alpha   90.00
_cell.angle_beta   90.00
_cell.angle_gamma   90.00
#
_symmetry.space_group_name_H-M   'P 1'
#
loop_
_entity.id
_entity.type
_entity.pdbx_description
1 polymer ?
#
loop_
_entity_poly.entity_id
_entity_poly.type
_entity_poly.pdbx_seq_one_letter_code
_entity_poly.pdbx_strand_id
1 'polypeptide(L)'
;MDNNLPTIIRVVTIEENIDGEIKEYKCLADGSTGRYLSREEALQVFGEIKEYYSKSNYIETNDDLEKKESLDYFLAAMNGSYDINFKKNLNGKYDIPKIKHIFKTFKPNKRKWSCKCEWCGQKISNTEDEGYYRVHQQQISWEFEKACSVECGDLIWKETIKNWIKSEGYTKFFNL
;
A
#
# COMPACT_ATOMS: atom_id res chain seq x y z
N MET A 1 16.89 -29.46 7.93
CA MET A 1 15.79 -29.08 7.03
C MET A 1 16.46 -28.85 5.68
N ASP A 2 16.23 -29.74 4.73
CA ASP A 2 16.90 -29.70 3.43
C ASP A 2 16.45 -28.47 2.64
N ASN A 3 17.43 -27.63 2.29
CA ASN A 3 17.27 -26.43 1.46
C ASN A 3 17.14 -26.81 -0.03
N ASN A 4 16.15 -27.63 -0.39
CA ASN A 4 15.77 -27.82 -1.79
C ASN A 4 14.89 -26.66 -2.25
N LEU A 5 15.49 -25.48 -2.36
CA LEU A 5 14.95 -24.43 -3.22
C LEU A 5 14.82 -25.00 -4.64
N PRO A 6 13.72 -24.76 -5.37
CA PRO A 6 13.61 -25.18 -6.75
C PRO A 6 14.79 -24.63 -7.55
N THR A 7 15.35 -25.46 -8.43
CA THR A 7 16.47 -25.11 -9.31
C THR A 7 16.20 -23.76 -9.98
N ILE A 8 17.15 -22.82 -9.87
CA ILE A 8 17.00 -21.47 -10.44
C ILE A 8 16.89 -21.60 -11.96
N ILE A 9 15.70 -21.43 -12.52
CA ILE A 9 15.53 -21.39 -13.99
C ILE A 9 15.82 -19.97 -14.47
N ARG A 10 16.55 -19.85 -15.58
CA ARG A 10 16.76 -18.57 -16.28
C ARG A 10 16.15 -18.61 -17.67
N VAL A 11 15.64 -17.47 -18.13
CA VAL A 11 15.31 -17.25 -19.54
C VAL A 11 16.58 -16.81 -20.23
N VAL A 12 16.99 -17.55 -21.26
CA VAL A 12 18.17 -17.26 -22.09
C VAL A 12 17.75 -17.09 -23.54
N THR A 13 18.42 -16.17 -24.23
CA THR A 13 18.24 -15.99 -25.68
C THR A 13 19.26 -16.88 -26.40
N ILE A 14 18.82 -17.64 -27.40
CA ILE A 14 19.65 -18.47 -28.27
C ILE A 14 19.56 -17.91 -29.68
N GLU A 15 20.70 -17.72 -30.32
CA GLU A 15 20.81 -17.39 -31.74
C GLU A 15 21.12 -18.66 -32.52
N GLU A 16 20.28 -19.00 -33.49
CA GLU A 16 20.46 -20.14 -34.37
C GLU A 16 20.51 -19.66 -35.82
N ASN A 17 21.50 -20.14 -36.58
CA ASN A 17 21.57 -19.90 -38.01
C ASN A 17 20.77 -21.00 -38.73
N ILE A 18 19.62 -20.64 -39.28
CA ILE A 18 18.75 -21.53 -40.04
C ILE A 18 18.68 -21.00 -41.47
N ASP A 19 19.22 -21.78 -42.41
CA ASP A 19 19.23 -21.45 -43.84
C ASP A 19 19.88 -20.09 -44.19
N GLY A 20 20.88 -19.66 -43.41
CA GLY A 20 21.58 -18.39 -43.61
C GLY A 20 20.94 -17.19 -42.91
N GLU A 21 19.79 -17.38 -42.26
CA GLU A 21 19.16 -16.37 -41.39
C GLU A 21 19.46 -16.66 -39.92
N ILE A 22 19.91 -15.64 -39.18
CA ILE A 22 20.04 -15.72 -37.73
C ILE A 22 18.64 -15.51 -37.13
N LYS A 23 18.17 -16.51 -36.37
CA LYS A 23 16.90 -16.45 -35.62
C LYS A 23 17.19 -16.51 -34.12
N GLU A 24 16.54 -15.62 -33.39
CA GLU A 24 16.62 -15.56 -31.93
C GLU A 24 15.41 -16.27 -31.29
N TYR A 25 15.69 -17.14 -30.31
CA TYR A 25 14.68 -17.84 -29.53
C TYR A 25 14.90 -17.61 -28.04
N LYS A 26 13.82 -17.58 -27.26
CA LYS A 26 13.90 -17.58 -25.79
C LYS A 26 13.68 -18.99 -25.27
N CYS A 27 14.64 -19.49 -24.52
CA CYS A 27 14.62 -20.83 -23.93
C CYS A 27 14.77 -20.76 -22.42
N LEU A 28 14.28 -21.78 -21.73
CA LEU A 28 14.52 -21.96 -20.31
C LEU A 28 15.79 -22.79 -20.14
N ALA A 29 16.68 -22.34 -19.27
CA ALA A 29 17.90 -23.05 -18.93
C ALA A 29 17.96 -23.31 -17.43
N ASP A 30 18.50 -24.47 -17.08
CA ASP A 30 18.91 -24.78 -15.70
C ASP A 30 20.04 -23.81 -15.31
N GLY A 31 19.80 -23.00 -14.27
CA GLY A 31 20.74 -21.99 -13.80
C GLY A 31 22.00 -22.56 -13.13
N SER A 32 22.06 -23.86 -12.85
CA SER A 32 23.25 -24.53 -12.30
C SER A 32 24.15 -25.13 -13.38
N THR A 33 23.57 -25.70 -14.44
CA THR A 33 24.32 -26.35 -15.52
C THR A 33 24.40 -25.53 -16.80
N GLY A 34 23.57 -24.49 -16.95
CA GLY A 34 23.41 -23.73 -18.18
C GLY A 34 22.74 -24.52 -19.30
N ARG A 35 22.28 -25.75 -19.03
CA ARG A 35 21.66 -26.64 -20.01
C ARG A 35 20.26 -26.15 -20.36
N TYR A 36 19.96 -26.12 -21.66
CA TYR A 36 18.60 -25.86 -22.15
C TYR A 36 17.64 -26.98 -21.76
N LEU A 37 16.45 -26.59 -21.33
CA LEU A 37 15.37 -27.50 -20.97
C LEU A 37 14.49 -27.78 -22.18
N SER A 38 14.11 -29.05 -22.37
CA SER A 38 13.00 -29.41 -23.26
C SER A 38 11.68 -28.85 -22.74
N ARG A 39 10.63 -28.87 -23.58
CA ARG A 39 9.28 -28.47 -23.17
C ARG A 39 8.77 -29.32 -22.02
N GLU A 40 8.98 -30.63 -22.08
CA GLU A 40 8.56 -31.60 -21.08
C GLU A 40 9.31 -31.36 -19.75
N GLU A 41 10.62 -31.13 -19.83
CA GLU A 41 11.45 -30.82 -18.66
C GLU A 41 11.02 -29.50 -18.00
N ALA A 42 10.77 -28.46 -18.80
CA ALA A 42 10.29 -27.18 -18.28
C ALA A 42 8.92 -27.31 -17.60
N LEU A 43 7.99 -28.07 -18.18
CA LEU A 43 6.66 -28.32 -17.58
C LEU A 43 6.76 -29.07 -16.25
N GLN A 44 7.68 -30.03 -16.14
CA GLN A 44 7.94 -30.74 -14.91
C GLN A 44 8.45 -29.79 -13.81
N VAL A 45 9.44 -28.96 -14.12
CA VAL A 45 9.98 -28.00 -13.15
C VAL A 45 8.93 -26.97 -12.73
N PHE A 46 8.08 -26.49 -13.66
CA PHE A 46 6.95 -25.63 -13.28
C PHE A 46 5.94 -26.34 -12.36
N GLY A 47 5.71 -27.63 -12.58
CA GLY A 47 4.90 -28.46 -11.68
C GLY A 47 5.49 -28.54 -10.27
N GLU A 48 6.78 -28.82 -10.17
CA GLU A 48 7.51 -28.91 -8.90
C GLU A 48 7.56 -27.56 -8.16
N ILE A 49 7.81 -26.46 -8.87
CA ILE A 49 7.73 -25.09 -8.33
C ILE A 49 6.33 -24.83 -7.79
N LYS A 50 5.30 -25.07 -8.59
CA LYS A 50 3.91 -24.83 -8.20
C LYS A 50 3.54 -25.66 -6.98
N GLU A 51 3.94 -26.92 -6.93
CA GLU A 51 3.68 -27.82 -5.81
C GLU A 51 4.45 -27.39 -4.54
N TYR A 52 5.72 -27.00 -4.68
CA TYR A 52 6.53 -26.45 -3.59
C TYR A 52 5.85 -25.22 -2.97
N TYR A 53 5.48 -24.25 -3.80
CA TYR A 53 4.82 -23.02 -3.34
C TYR A 53 3.36 -23.20 -2.91
N SER A 54 2.68 -24.28 -3.32
CA SER A 54 1.33 -24.61 -2.86
C SER A 54 1.34 -25.38 -1.54
N LYS A 55 2.37 -26.20 -1.29
CA LYS A 55 2.52 -26.98 -0.06
C LYS A 55 3.22 -26.20 1.06
N SER A 56 4.10 -25.28 0.70
CA SER A 56 4.62 -24.30 1.64
C SER A 56 3.63 -23.14 1.69
N ASN A 57 3.20 -22.69 2.87
CA ASN A 57 2.46 -21.42 3.03
C ASN A 57 3.30 -20.18 2.62
N TYR A 58 4.35 -20.38 1.82
CA TYR A 58 5.45 -19.47 1.55
C TYR A 58 4.99 -18.22 0.79
N ILE A 59 4.00 -18.34 -0.09
CA ILE A 59 3.47 -17.19 -0.85
C ILE A 59 2.71 -16.23 0.07
N GLU A 60 1.83 -16.72 0.95
CA GLU A 60 1.10 -15.86 1.88
C GLU A 60 2.01 -15.27 2.98
N THR A 61 3.01 -16.01 3.45
CA THR A 61 3.88 -15.53 4.53
C THR A 61 4.86 -14.44 4.10
N ASN A 62 5.38 -14.48 2.86
CA ASN A 62 6.35 -13.47 2.40
C ASN A 62 5.69 -12.14 2.00
N ASP A 63 4.56 -12.16 1.29
CA ASP A 63 3.82 -10.93 0.94
C ASP A 63 3.36 -10.20 2.21
N ASP A 64 2.97 -10.94 3.25
CA ASP A 64 2.58 -10.40 4.54
C ASP A 64 3.74 -9.77 5.31
N LEU A 65 4.92 -10.38 5.25
CA LEU A 65 6.13 -9.86 5.87
C LEU A 65 6.59 -8.58 5.16
N GLU A 66 6.65 -8.58 3.83
CA GLU A 66 7.04 -7.40 3.03
C GLU A 66 6.05 -6.24 3.23
N LYS A 67 4.75 -6.52 3.22
CA LYS A 67 3.71 -5.52 3.53
C LYS A 67 3.84 -4.99 4.95
N LYS A 68 4.15 -5.86 5.91
CA LYS A 68 4.33 -5.48 7.31
C LYS A 68 5.56 -4.59 7.49
N GLU A 69 6.69 -4.91 6.87
CA GLU A 69 7.91 -4.10 6.93
C GLU A 69 7.68 -2.72 6.29
N SER A 70 7.03 -2.68 5.14
CA SER A 70 6.64 -1.44 4.46
C SER A 70 5.71 -0.58 5.31
N LEU A 71 4.71 -1.21 5.94
CA LEU A 71 3.80 -0.54 6.87
C LEU A 71 4.55 -0.02 8.10
N ASP A 72 5.38 -0.84 8.75
CA ASP A 72 6.10 -0.46 9.96
C ASP A 72 7.06 0.72 9.68
N TYR A 73 7.72 0.74 8.51
CA TYR A 73 8.53 1.88 8.06
C TYR A 73 7.68 3.14 7.86
N PHE A 74 6.54 3.02 7.18
CA PHE A 74 5.61 4.13 6.98
C PHE A 74 5.12 4.70 8.31
N LEU A 75 4.67 3.86 9.24
CA LEU A 75 4.15 4.29 10.53
C LEU A 75 5.23 4.93 11.41
N ALA A 76 6.48 4.45 11.34
CA ALA A 76 7.60 5.10 12.01
C ALA A 76 7.82 6.53 11.50
N ALA A 77 7.80 6.73 10.18
CA ALA A 77 7.89 8.06 9.58
C ALA A 77 6.69 8.95 9.97
N MET A 78 5.48 8.39 10.00
CA MET A 78 4.27 9.09 10.43
C MET A 78 4.33 9.55 11.89
N ASN A 79 4.82 8.69 12.78
CA ASN A 79 4.97 9.00 14.20
C ASN A 79 6.09 10.03 14.45
N GLY A 80 7.23 9.89 13.76
CA GLY A 80 8.39 10.77 13.96
C GLY A 80 8.24 12.14 13.32
N SER A 81 7.73 12.21 12.08
CA SER A 81 7.71 13.45 11.29
C SER A 81 6.39 14.19 11.33
N TYR A 82 5.28 13.52 11.66
CA TYR A 82 3.92 14.08 11.54
C TYR A 82 3.08 13.98 12.82
N ASP A 83 3.63 13.45 13.92
CA ASP A 83 3.01 13.40 15.26
C ASP A 83 1.61 12.74 15.27
N ILE A 84 1.39 11.75 14.39
CA ILE A 84 0.11 11.04 14.28
C ILE A 84 0.02 9.86 15.28
N ASN A 85 1.14 9.39 15.83
CA ASN A 85 1.21 8.45 16.97
C ASN A 85 0.33 7.18 16.87
N PHE A 86 0.52 6.38 15.82
CA PHE A 86 0.00 5.02 15.72
C PHE A 86 0.59 4.14 16.82
N LYS A 87 -0.27 3.46 17.58
CA LYS A 87 0.12 2.56 18.67
C LYS A 87 -0.51 1.18 18.49
N LYS A 88 0.22 0.14 18.91
CA LYS A 88 -0.33 -1.21 18.98
C LYS A 88 -1.19 -1.37 20.24
N ASN A 89 -2.33 -2.02 20.08
CA ASN A 89 -3.14 -2.49 21.20
C ASN A 89 -2.62 -3.83 21.74
N LEU A 90 -3.31 -4.37 22.76
CA LEU A 90 -2.96 -5.62 23.43
C LEU A 90 -2.96 -6.84 22.48
N ASN A 91 -3.68 -6.76 21.36
CA ASN A 91 -3.74 -7.82 20.34
C ASN A 91 -2.67 -7.64 19.24
N GLY A 92 -1.72 -6.70 19.42
CA GLY A 92 -0.65 -6.43 18.47
C GLY A 92 -1.08 -5.68 17.20
N LYS A 93 -2.34 -5.22 17.12
CA LYS A 93 -2.89 -4.44 15.99
C LYS A 93 -2.75 -2.95 16.24
N TYR A 94 -2.55 -2.17 15.17
CA TYR A 94 -2.52 -0.72 15.26
C TYR A 94 -3.91 -0.12 15.46
N ASP A 95 -4.06 0.79 16.42
CA ASP A 95 -5.25 1.61 16.57
C ASP A 95 -5.18 2.84 15.67
N ILE A 96 -6.35 3.30 15.19
CA ILE A 96 -6.46 4.55 14.43
C ILE A 96 -6.26 5.72 15.40
N PRO A 97 -5.23 6.56 15.21
CA PRO A 97 -4.97 7.66 16.10
C PRO A 97 -5.92 8.82 15.85
N LYS A 98 -6.01 9.71 16.84
CA LYS A 98 -6.63 11.03 16.65
C LYS A 98 -5.66 11.95 15.92
N ILE A 99 -6.19 12.89 15.14
CA ILE A 99 -5.38 13.93 14.52
C ILE A 99 -5.45 15.23 15.28
N LYS A 100 -4.41 16.03 15.10
CA LYS A 100 -4.43 17.43 15.46
C LYS A 100 -5.16 18.23 14.38
N HIS A 101 -6.28 18.82 14.76
CA HIS A 101 -7.07 19.66 13.85
C HIS A 101 -6.41 21.03 13.67
N ILE A 102 -6.36 21.51 12.43
CA ILE A 102 -5.87 22.84 12.10
C ILE A 102 -7.06 23.73 11.80
N PHE A 103 -7.37 24.68 12.70
CA PHE A 103 -8.39 25.69 12.44
C PHE A 103 -7.88 26.76 11.49
N LYS A 104 -8.71 27.14 10.52
CA LYS A 104 -8.46 28.20 9.54
C LYS A 104 -9.52 29.27 9.67
N THR A 105 -9.14 30.38 10.29
CA THR A 105 -9.97 31.58 10.41
C THR A 105 -10.14 32.24 9.04
N PHE A 106 -11.36 32.67 8.74
CA PHE A 106 -11.63 33.47 7.56
C PHE A 106 -11.03 34.87 7.65
N LYS A 107 -10.69 35.45 6.50
CA LYS A 107 -10.25 36.84 6.42
C LYS A 107 -11.48 37.72 6.14
N PRO A 108 -11.84 38.67 7.03
CA PRO A 108 -13.09 39.43 6.93
C PRO A 108 -13.15 40.34 5.70
N ASN A 109 -12.01 40.79 5.17
CA ASN A 109 -11.92 41.71 4.04
C ASN A 109 -11.66 41.01 2.69
N LYS A 110 -11.96 39.71 2.57
CA LYS A 110 -11.79 38.95 1.32
C LYS A 110 -13.14 38.69 0.63
N ARG A 111 -13.05 38.36 -0.67
CA ARG A 111 -14.20 37.92 -1.49
C ARG A 111 -15.05 36.90 -0.71
N LYS A 112 -16.38 37.03 -0.82
CA LYS A 112 -17.33 36.06 -0.27
C LYS A 112 -16.94 34.65 -0.70
N TRP A 113 -16.76 33.77 0.28
CA TRP A 113 -16.33 32.40 0.09
C TRP A 113 -17.15 31.49 0.99
N SER A 114 -17.54 30.34 0.46
CA SER A 114 -18.22 29.30 1.20
C SER A 114 -17.84 27.93 0.68
N CYS A 115 -17.93 26.93 1.55
CA CYS A 115 -17.81 25.52 1.21
C CYS A 115 -18.88 24.71 1.97
N LYS A 116 -18.94 23.42 1.72
CA LYS A 116 -19.68 22.48 2.57
C LYS A 116 -18.69 21.74 3.46
N CYS A 117 -19.11 21.42 4.69
CA CYS A 117 -18.45 20.42 5.49
C CYS A 117 -18.53 19.08 4.75
N GLU A 118 -17.40 18.40 4.60
CA GLU A 118 -17.34 17.12 3.86
C GLU A 118 -18.13 16.02 4.57
N TRP A 119 -18.28 16.10 5.89
CA TRP A 119 -19.03 15.12 6.68
C TRP A 119 -20.54 15.39 6.69
N CYS A 120 -20.97 16.49 7.30
CA CYS A 120 -22.39 16.75 7.54
C CYS A 120 -23.07 17.57 6.44
N GLY A 121 -22.31 18.05 5.44
CA GLY A 121 -22.82 18.86 4.34
C GLY A 121 -23.20 20.30 4.72
N GLN A 122 -23.07 20.69 6.00
CA GLN A 122 -23.36 22.05 6.46
C GLN A 122 -22.54 23.08 5.67
N LYS A 123 -23.19 24.15 5.21
CA LYS A 123 -22.50 25.27 4.58
C LYS A 123 -21.68 26.03 5.62
N ILE A 124 -20.42 26.28 5.29
CA ILE A 124 -19.51 27.12 6.08
C ILE A 124 -19.13 28.32 5.21
N SER A 125 -19.22 29.54 5.72
CA SER A 125 -18.95 30.75 4.95
C SER A 125 -18.22 31.83 5.75
N ASN A 126 -17.44 32.65 5.06
CA ASN A 126 -16.77 33.80 5.68
C ASN A 126 -17.69 34.96 6.07
N THR A 127 -19.00 34.82 5.85
CA THR A 127 -20.02 35.79 6.24
C THR A 127 -20.76 35.39 7.51
N GLU A 128 -20.86 34.09 7.80
CA GLU A 128 -21.67 33.53 8.88
C GLU A 128 -20.81 32.87 9.96
N ASP A 129 -19.62 32.38 9.59
CA ASP A 129 -18.76 31.59 10.46
C ASP A 129 -17.38 32.25 10.66
N GLU A 130 -16.71 31.91 11.76
CA GLU A 130 -15.35 32.38 12.05
C GLU A 130 -14.29 31.69 11.18
N GLY A 131 -14.53 30.43 10.83
CA GLY A 131 -13.55 29.60 10.13
C GLY A 131 -14.02 28.17 9.92
N TYR A 132 -13.07 27.30 9.60
CA TYR A 132 -13.29 25.86 9.44
C TYR A 132 -12.06 25.07 9.88
N TYR A 133 -12.23 23.79 10.16
CA TYR A 133 -11.12 22.88 10.42
C TYR A 133 -10.67 22.21 9.12
N ARG A 134 -9.36 22.15 8.91
CA ARG A 134 -8.76 21.42 7.79
C ARG A 134 -8.32 20.05 8.27
N VAL A 135 -8.81 19.00 7.59
CA VAL A 135 -8.34 17.63 7.77
C VAL A 135 -7.51 17.27 6.55
N HIS A 136 -6.22 16.99 6.77
CA HIS A 136 -5.32 16.63 5.69
C HIS A 136 -4.07 15.94 6.21
N GLN A 137 -3.73 14.82 5.58
CA GLN A 137 -2.45 14.17 5.74
C GLN A 137 -1.98 13.61 4.40
N GLN A 138 -1.01 14.28 3.80
CA GLN A 138 -0.57 14.07 2.41
C GLN A 138 -0.15 12.63 2.09
N GLN A 139 0.41 11.95 3.09
CA GLN A 139 0.90 10.57 3.00
C GLN A 139 -0.24 9.55 2.93
N ILE A 140 -1.47 9.96 3.27
CA ILE A 140 -2.67 9.12 3.33
C ILE A 140 -3.68 9.57 2.28
N SER A 141 -3.88 10.88 2.12
CA SER A 141 -4.74 11.46 1.10
C SER A 141 -4.20 12.81 0.65
N TRP A 142 -4.25 13.03 -0.66
CA TRP A 142 -3.92 14.32 -1.29
C TRP A 142 -5.03 15.37 -1.12
N GLU A 143 -6.21 14.95 -0.65
CA GLU A 143 -7.38 15.81 -0.58
C GLU A 143 -7.38 16.67 0.69
N PHE A 144 -7.82 17.92 0.54
CA PHE A 144 -7.98 18.86 1.64
C PHE A 144 -9.45 18.95 2.04
N GLU A 145 -9.81 18.09 2.99
CA GLU A 145 -11.15 18.03 3.53
C GLU A 145 -11.39 19.14 4.56
N LYS A 146 -12.64 19.59 4.64
CA LYS A 146 -13.06 20.73 5.45
C LYS A 146 -14.18 20.31 6.38
N ALA A 147 -14.01 20.62 7.66
CA ALA A 147 -14.94 20.30 8.71
C ALA A 147 -15.48 21.57 9.39
N CYS A 148 -16.77 21.58 9.70
CA CYS A 148 -17.39 22.68 10.46
C CYS A 148 -17.09 22.59 11.96
N SER A 149 -16.69 21.42 12.46
CA SER A 149 -16.32 21.19 13.85
C SER A 149 -15.20 20.16 13.98
N VAL A 150 -14.63 20.04 15.18
CA VAL A 150 -13.63 19.03 15.52
C VAL A 150 -14.20 17.61 15.35
N GLU A 151 -15.45 17.39 15.75
CA GLU A 151 -16.12 16.10 15.66
C GLU A 151 -16.32 15.67 14.21
N CYS A 152 -16.73 16.61 13.33
CA CYS A 152 -16.79 16.34 11.90
C CYS A 152 -15.40 16.03 11.35
N GLY A 153 -14.36 16.73 11.84
CA GLY A 153 -12.99 16.47 11.44
C GLY A 153 -12.50 15.07 11.86
N ASP A 154 -12.84 14.62 13.07
CA ASP A 154 -12.50 13.28 13.56
C ASP A 154 -13.19 12.19 12.74
N LEU A 155 -14.45 12.40 12.34
CA LEU A 155 -15.20 11.45 11.51
C LEU A 155 -14.63 11.38 10.09
N ILE A 156 -14.35 12.52 9.47
CA ILE A 156 -13.63 12.60 8.19
C ILE A 156 -12.33 11.80 8.29
N TRP A 157 -11.49 12.11 9.27
CA TRP A 157 -10.21 11.43 9.44
C TRP A 157 -10.35 9.91 9.58
N LYS A 158 -11.31 9.47 10.39
CA LYS A 158 -11.58 8.05 10.60
C LYS A 158 -11.95 7.36 9.29
N GLU A 159 -12.73 8.00 8.43
CA GLU A 159 -13.08 7.46 7.12
C GLU A 159 -11.92 7.49 6.14
N THR A 160 -11.19 8.61 6.05
CA THR A 160 -10.01 8.74 5.20
C THR A 160 -8.98 7.64 5.51
N ILE A 161 -8.64 7.44 6.80
CA ILE A 161 -7.72 6.38 7.21
C ILE A 161 -8.28 4.99 6.92
N LYS A 162 -9.57 4.73 7.21
CA LYS A 162 -10.16 3.42 6.96
C LYS A 162 -10.12 3.05 5.48
N ASN A 163 -10.34 4.02 4.60
CA ASN A 163 -10.27 3.82 3.16
C ASN A 163 -8.84 3.54 2.70
N TRP A 164 -7.86 4.30 3.21
CA TRP A 164 -6.44 4.04 2.95
C TRP A 164 -5.99 2.65 3.43
N ILE A 165 -6.34 2.26 4.66
CA ILE A 165 -6.01 0.92 5.20
C ILE A 165 -6.57 -0.20 4.31
N LYS A 166 -7.78 0.00 3.78
CA LYS A 166 -8.41 -0.97 2.87
C LYS A 166 -7.75 -0.99 1.50
N SER A 167 -7.48 0.17 0.90
CA SER A 167 -6.89 0.26 -0.44
C SER A 167 -5.49 -0.33 -0.50
N GLU A 168 -4.70 -0.17 0.57
CA GLU A 168 -3.34 -0.71 0.67
C GLU A 168 -3.30 -2.18 1.16
N GLY A 169 -4.45 -2.77 1.48
CA GLY A 169 -4.52 -4.16 1.97
C GLY A 169 -4.00 -4.35 3.41
N TYR A 170 -3.91 -3.29 4.21
CA TYR A 170 -3.41 -3.34 5.59
C TYR A 170 -4.44 -3.75 6.64
N THR A 171 -5.67 -4.06 6.24
CA THR A 171 -6.81 -4.37 7.13
C THR A 171 -6.48 -5.31 8.29
N LYS A 172 -5.67 -6.36 8.07
CA LYS A 172 -5.31 -7.32 9.12
C LYS A 172 -4.42 -6.76 10.23
N PHE A 173 -3.65 -5.71 9.94
CA PHE A 173 -2.69 -5.10 10.85
C PHE A 173 -3.34 -4.04 11.74
N PHE A 174 -4.56 -3.61 11.44
CA PHE A 174 -5.27 -2.56 12.15
C PHE A 174 -6.50 -3.07 12.90
N ASN A 175 -6.85 -2.34 13.96
CA ASN A 175 -8.11 -2.47 14.68
C ASN A 175 -9.12 -1.46 14.11
N LEU A 176 -10.03 -1.93 13.26
CA LEU A 176 -10.94 -1.10 12.46
C LEU A 176 -12.34 -0.97 13.07
#